data_AF-A0A2K4IR21-F1
#
_entry.id   AF-A0A2K4IR21-F1
#
_cell.length_a   1.000
_cell.length_b   1.000
_cell.length_c   1.000
_cell.angle_alpha   90.00
_cell.angle_beta   90.00
_cell.angle_gamma   90.00
#
_symmetry.space_group_name_H-M   'P 1'
#
loop_
_entity.id
_entity.type
_entity.pdbx_description
1 polymer ?
#
loop_
_entity_poly.entity_id
_entity_poly.type
_entity_poly.pdbx_seq_one_letter_code
_entity_poly.pdbx_strand_id
1 'polypeptide(L)'
;MVCVVFVAILVSGFVFWPRSPNDLDHASRRVTAEWMQAWQAGEVVALVRHTERCDRSGNTCLGPADGITQVGSVAAVAVGQGFQQLGMQQAQVLSSPLTRTAQTAQYMFGQDASTQDWLATCGPVLRDEVIAHKTAGQNLVLVTHSGCISDFEKQTGFPHAIAAEYGSVLLVRIDSHKQLNVLGIINVPFWKTLNIADAQN
;
A
#
# COMPACT_ATOMS: atom_id res chain seq x y z
N MET A 1 0.68 15.10 44.93
CA MET A 1 0.71 13.74 44.35
C MET A 1 -0.36 13.50 43.29
N VAL A 2 -1.60 13.99 43.44
CA VAL A 2 -2.68 13.75 42.46
C VAL A 2 -2.40 14.34 41.06
N CYS A 3 -1.84 15.56 40.96
CA CYS A 3 -1.48 16.16 39.66
C CYS A 3 -0.39 15.37 38.89
N VAL A 4 0.55 14.75 39.59
CA VAL A 4 1.65 13.99 38.95
C VAL A 4 1.12 12.68 38.33
N VAL A 5 0.13 12.06 38.99
CA VAL A 5 -0.51 10.83 38.51
C VAL A 5 -1.38 11.10 37.28
N PHE A 6 -2.12 12.22 37.25
CA PHE A 6 -2.92 12.59 36.07
C PHE A 6 -2.06 12.95 34.85
N VAL A 7 -0.95 13.67 35.03
CA VAL A 7 -0.03 13.99 33.93
C VAL A 7 0.65 12.71 33.41
N ALA A 8 1.06 11.79 34.28
CA ALA A 8 1.65 10.51 33.86
C ALA A 8 0.67 9.67 33.03
N ILE A 9 -0.60 9.56 33.44
CA ILE A 9 -1.64 8.79 32.73
C ILE A 9 -1.94 9.41 31.35
N LEU A 10 -2.06 10.75 31.27
CA LEU A 10 -2.30 11.46 30.01
C LEU A 10 -1.14 11.33 29.02
N VAL A 11 0.11 11.39 29.49
CA VAL A 11 1.30 11.25 28.64
C VAL A 11 1.43 9.80 28.13
N SER A 12 1.13 8.80 28.95
CA SER A 12 1.09 7.40 28.49
C SER A 12 -0.04 7.13 27.48
N GLY A 13 -1.21 7.75 27.64
CA GLY A 13 -2.32 7.61 26.69
C GLY A 13 -1.99 8.09 25.27
N PHE A 14 -1.15 9.12 25.14
CA PHE A 14 -0.64 9.62 23.85
C PHE A 14 0.39 8.69 23.19
N VAL A 15 1.12 7.88 23.97
CA VAL A 15 2.09 6.90 23.44
C VAL A 15 1.39 5.69 22.83
N PHE A 16 0.17 5.37 23.29
CA PHE A 16 -0.68 4.27 22.81
C PHE A 16 -1.73 4.69 21.78
N TRP A 17 -1.73 5.96 21.36
CA TRP A 17 -2.55 6.41 20.24
C TRP A 17 -2.13 5.65 18.96
N PRO A 18 -3.07 5.25 18.09
CA PRO A 18 -2.72 4.57 16.85
C PRO A 18 -1.75 5.42 16.05
N ARG A 19 -0.48 5.01 16.04
CA ARG A 19 0.48 5.45 15.03
C ARG A 19 0.13 4.65 13.79
N SER A 20 -0.42 5.34 12.80
CA SER A 20 -0.50 4.86 11.42
C SER A 20 0.78 5.25 10.68
N PRO A 21 1.11 4.57 9.57
CA PRO A 21 2.11 5.06 8.63
C PRO A 21 1.84 6.52 8.23
N ASN A 22 2.89 7.25 7.86
CA ASN A 22 2.74 8.65 7.44
C ASN A 22 1.73 8.77 6.30
N ASP A 23 0.90 9.81 6.36
CA ASP A 23 0.02 10.17 5.25
C ASP A 23 0.85 10.85 4.16
N LEU A 24 1.05 10.15 3.04
CA LEU A 24 1.81 10.66 1.90
C LEU A 24 0.98 11.56 1.00
N ASP A 25 -0.35 11.58 1.16
CA ASP A 25 -1.24 12.45 0.37
C ASP A 25 -0.97 13.93 0.67
N HIS A 26 -0.56 14.21 1.90
CA HIS A 26 -0.25 15.55 2.42
C HIS A 26 1.23 15.73 2.78
N ALA A 27 2.10 14.85 2.29
CA ALA A 27 3.53 14.92 2.56
C ALA A 27 4.17 16.18 1.96
N SER A 28 5.22 16.68 2.63
CA SER A 28 6.05 17.75 2.08
C SER A 28 6.71 17.32 0.77
N ARG A 29 7.01 18.28 -0.13
CA ARG A 29 7.74 18.02 -1.39
C ARG A 29 9.02 17.20 -1.20
N ARG A 30 9.76 17.44 -0.11
CA ARG A 30 10.97 16.68 0.22
C ARG A 30 10.67 15.20 0.45
N VAL A 31 9.67 14.89 1.26
CA VAL A 31 9.25 13.50 1.53
C VAL A 31 8.74 12.85 0.24
N THR A 32 8.00 13.60 -0.58
CA THR A 32 7.55 13.13 -1.90
C THR A 32 8.71 12.78 -2.82
N ALA A 33 9.70 13.68 -2.92
CA ALA A 33 10.92 13.45 -3.68
C ALA A 33 11.71 12.23 -3.17
N GLU A 34 11.81 12.04 -1.85
CA GLU A 34 12.54 10.92 -1.25
C GLU A 34 11.95 9.55 -1.62
N TRP A 35 10.63 9.36 -1.50
CA TRP A 35 10.04 8.06 -1.88
C TRP A 35 10.03 7.85 -3.40
N MET A 36 9.94 8.92 -4.19
CA MET A 36 10.06 8.83 -5.64
C MET A 36 11.48 8.47 -6.09
N GLN A 37 12.50 9.01 -5.44
CA GLN A 37 13.89 8.60 -5.67
C GLN A 37 14.09 7.12 -5.30
N ALA A 38 13.50 6.65 -4.20
CA ALA A 38 13.52 5.23 -3.84
C ALA A 38 12.84 4.36 -4.92
N TRP A 39 11.73 4.82 -5.51
CA TRP A 39 11.10 4.14 -6.64
C TRP A 39 12.04 4.06 -7.86
N GLN A 40 12.68 5.17 -8.24
CA GLN A 40 13.64 5.18 -9.35
C GLN A 40 14.86 4.29 -9.09
N ALA A 41 15.27 4.13 -7.82
CA ALA A 41 16.33 3.20 -7.42
C ALA A 41 15.89 1.72 -7.40
N GLY A 42 14.59 1.44 -7.59
CA GLY A 42 14.07 0.07 -7.57
C GLY A 42 14.02 -0.49 -6.16
N GLU A 43 13.86 0.36 -5.14
CA GLU A 43 13.92 0.00 -3.71
C GLU A 43 12.53 -0.08 -3.06
N VAL A 44 11.44 0.10 -3.82
CA VAL A 44 10.09 0.20 -3.25
C VAL A 44 9.33 -1.11 -3.35
N VAL A 45 8.67 -1.47 -2.25
CA VAL A 45 7.51 -2.37 -2.25
C VAL A 45 6.26 -1.53 -2.05
N ALA A 46 5.25 -1.73 -2.89
CA ALA A 46 3.94 -1.09 -2.80
C ALA A 46 2.87 -2.14 -2.51
N LEU A 47 2.33 -2.15 -1.28
CA LEU A 47 1.20 -3.02 -0.93
C LEU A 47 -0.10 -2.28 -1.25
N VAL A 48 -0.81 -2.74 -2.27
CA VAL A 48 -2.06 -2.15 -2.75
C VAL A 48 -3.22 -2.95 -2.20
N ARG A 49 -4.13 -2.32 -1.45
CA ARG A 49 -5.41 -2.96 -1.15
C ARG A 49 -6.23 -3.04 -2.43
N HIS A 50 -6.85 -4.19 -2.70
CA HIS A 50 -7.84 -4.30 -3.76
C HIS A 50 -8.89 -3.17 -3.70
N THR A 51 -9.49 -2.83 -4.82
CA THR A 51 -10.50 -1.78 -4.90
C THR A 51 -11.88 -2.29 -4.48
N GLU A 52 -12.89 -1.42 -4.50
CA GLU A 52 -14.22 -1.72 -3.95
C GLU A 52 -14.77 -3.07 -4.47
N ARG A 53 -15.18 -3.92 -3.54
CA ARG A 53 -15.68 -5.28 -3.82
C ARG A 53 -17.20 -5.34 -3.88
N CYS A 54 -17.69 -6.27 -4.68
CA CYS A 54 -19.11 -6.46 -4.99
C CYS A 54 -19.99 -6.89 -3.81
N ASP A 55 -19.59 -7.94 -3.10
CA ASP A 55 -20.32 -8.54 -1.97
C ASP A 55 -20.48 -7.65 -0.71
N ARG A 56 -20.00 -6.40 -0.77
CA ARG A 56 -20.14 -5.39 0.31
C ARG A 56 -20.60 -4.03 -0.20
N SER A 57 -21.07 -3.96 -1.45
CA SER A 57 -21.47 -2.71 -2.09
C SER A 57 -22.82 -2.86 -2.80
N GLY A 58 -23.55 -1.75 -2.91
CA GLY A 58 -24.72 -1.64 -3.79
C GLY A 58 -24.39 -1.18 -5.21
N ASN A 59 -23.12 -0.88 -5.50
CA ASN A 59 -22.67 -0.43 -6.82
C ASN A 59 -22.69 -1.57 -7.84
N THR A 60 -22.79 -1.20 -9.13
CA THR A 60 -22.79 -2.15 -10.24
C THR A 60 -21.54 -3.03 -10.23
N CYS A 61 -21.75 -4.35 -10.26
CA CYS A 61 -20.69 -5.33 -10.40
C CYS A 61 -20.27 -5.53 -11.85
N LEU A 62 -18.97 -5.73 -12.08
CA LEU A 62 -18.42 -5.99 -13.41
C LEU A 62 -18.36 -7.47 -13.79
N GLY A 63 -18.71 -8.36 -12.86
CA GLY A 63 -18.63 -9.79 -13.07
C GLY A 63 -19.03 -10.57 -11.82
N PRO A 64 -18.19 -11.51 -11.34
CA PRO A 64 -18.52 -12.34 -10.18
C PRO A 64 -18.82 -11.54 -8.91
N ALA A 65 -19.63 -12.12 -8.02
CA ALA A 65 -20.01 -11.50 -6.75
C ALA A 65 -18.83 -11.25 -5.80
N ASP A 66 -17.75 -12.02 -5.93
CA ASP A 66 -16.49 -11.86 -5.17
C ASP A 66 -15.45 -10.96 -5.88
N GLY A 67 -15.83 -10.35 -7.00
CA GLY A 67 -15.02 -9.41 -7.78
C GLY A 67 -15.14 -7.95 -7.33
N ILE A 68 -14.78 -7.03 -8.22
CA ILE A 68 -14.84 -5.58 -7.99
C ILE A 68 -16.03 -4.92 -8.70
N THR A 69 -16.44 -3.78 -8.15
CA THR A 69 -17.48 -2.92 -8.73
C THR A 69 -16.96 -2.07 -9.88
N GLN A 70 -17.85 -1.45 -10.65
CA GLN A 70 -17.50 -0.51 -11.70
C GLN A 70 -16.74 0.72 -11.15
N VAL A 71 -17.13 1.24 -9.98
CA VAL A 71 -16.37 2.34 -9.35
C VAL A 71 -15.02 1.84 -8.83
N GLY A 72 -14.95 0.58 -8.39
CA GLY A 72 -13.70 -0.08 -8.02
C GLY A 72 -12.73 -0.21 -9.19
N SER A 73 -13.19 -0.48 -10.41
CA SER A 73 -12.31 -0.53 -11.58
C SER A 73 -11.81 0.86 -11.99
N VAL A 74 -12.64 1.89 -11.89
CA VAL A 74 -12.20 3.28 -12.13
C VAL A 74 -11.12 3.70 -11.14
N ALA A 75 -11.27 3.34 -9.86
CA ALA A 75 -10.24 3.56 -8.85
C ALA A 75 -8.95 2.79 -9.17
N ALA A 76 -9.06 1.52 -9.61
CA ALA A 76 -7.90 0.70 -9.98
C ALA A 76 -7.14 1.31 -11.16
N VAL A 77 -7.85 1.80 -12.18
CA VAL A 77 -7.25 2.52 -13.31
C VAL A 77 -6.50 3.76 -12.83
N ALA A 78 -7.07 4.55 -11.92
CA ALA A 78 -6.42 5.76 -11.40
C ALA A 78 -5.10 5.43 -10.65
N VAL A 79 -5.10 4.39 -9.81
CA VAL A 79 -3.89 3.92 -9.13
C VAL A 79 -2.86 3.41 -10.14
N GLY A 80 -3.31 2.64 -11.13
CA GLY A 80 -2.46 2.12 -12.22
C GLY A 80 -1.79 3.21 -13.04
N GLN A 81 -2.54 4.27 -13.40
CA GLN A 81 -2.01 5.45 -14.09
C GLN A 81 -0.92 6.14 -13.26
N GLY A 82 -1.11 6.24 -11.94
CA GLY A 82 -0.10 6.75 -11.03
C GLY A 82 1.21 5.96 -11.08
N PHE A 83 1.13 4.63 -11.02
CA PHE A 83 2.30 3.76 -11.19
C PHE A 83 2.93 3.87 -12.58
N GLN A 84 2.13 3.98 -13.63
CA GLN A 84 2.65 4.18 -14.99
C GLN A 84 3.44 5.48 -15.13
N GLN A 85 2.97 6.56 -14.51
CA GLN A 85 3.71 7.83 -14.47
C GLN A 85 5.07 7.62 -13.78
N LEU A 86 5.11 6.92 -12.64
CA LEU A 86 6.35 6.63 -11.92
C LEU A 86 7.37 5.80 -12.72
N GLY A 87 6.92 5.08 -13.76
CA GLY A 87 7.75 4.20 -14.57
C GLY A 87 7.76 2.77 -14.02
N MET A 88 7.30 1.82 -14.84
CA MET A 88 7.12 0.40 -14.47
C MET A 88 8.18 -0.54 -15.07
N GLN A 89 9.19 -0.01 -15.78
CA GLN A 89 10.18 -0.81 -16.50
C GLN A 89 10.98 -1.76 -15.60
N GLN A 90 11.17 -1.36 -14.34
CA GLN A 90 11.88 -2.14 -13.31
C GLN A 90 10.95 -2.58 -12.18
N ALA A 91 9.67 -2.80 -12.46
CA ALA A 91 8.68 -3.20 -11.46
C ALA A 91 8.06 -4.56 -11.79
N GLN A 92 7.96 -5.42 -10.77
CA GLN A 92 7.15 -6.64 -10.83
C GLN A 92 5.79 -6.39 -10.18
N VAL A 93 4.74 -6.98 -10.73
CA VAL A 93 3.40 -6.97 -10.14
C VAL A 93 2.99 -8.39 -9.76
N LEU A 94 2.63 -8.56 -8.50
CA LEU A 94 2.05 -9.79 -7.95
C LEU A 94 0.67 -9.48 -7.35
N SER A 95 -0.20 -10.48 -7.33
CA SER A 95 -1.51 -10.36 -6.68
C SER A 95 -1.85 -11.61 -5.89
N SER A 96 -2.76 -11.50 -4.92
CA SER A 96 -3.41 -12.69 -4.37
C SER A 96 -4.28 -13.38 -5.44
N PRO A 97 -4.53 -14.70 -5.35
CA PRO A 97 -5.33 -15.42 -6.35
C PRO A 97 -6.84 -15.09 -6.30
N LEU A 98 -7.30 -14.30 -5.33
CA LEU A 98 -8.73 -13.97 -5.20
C LEU A 98 -9.20 -13.03 -6.32
N THR A 99 -10.42 -13.26 -6.81
CA THR A 99 -11.01 -12.55 -7.97
C THR A 99 -10.84 -11.03 -7.88
N ARG A 100 -11.16 -10.43 -6.74
CA ARG A 100 -11.02 -8.98 -6.52
C ARG A 100 -9.59 -8.44 -6.65
N THR A 101 -8.57 -9.16 -6.19
CA THR A 101 -7.17 -8.70 -6.32
C THR A 101 -6.66 -8.89 -7.74
N ALA A 102 -7.02 -10.00 -8.38
CA ALA A 102 -6.68 -10.25 -9.78
C ALA A 102 -7.30 -9.17 -10.69
N GLN A 103 -8.60 -8.87 -10.52
CA GLN A 103 -9.28 -7.82 -11.26
C GLN A 103 -8.69 -6.43 -10.97
N THR A 104 -8.43 -6.08 -9.71
CA THR A 104 -7.76 -4.80 -9.40
C THR A 104 -6.42 -4.69 -10.13
N ALA A 105 -5.57 -5.72 -10.08
CA ALA A 105 -4.29 -5.71 -10.78
C ALA A 105 -4.45 -5.58 -12.30
N GLN A 106 -5.41 -6.31 -12.88
CA GLN A 106 -5.72 -6.25 -14.30
C GLN A 106 -6.17 -4.84 -14.73
N TYR A 107 -7.03 -4.18 -13.96
CA TYR A 107 -7.47 -2.80 -14.25
C TYR A 107 -6.36 -1.76 -14.01
N MET A 108 -5.43 -2.01 -13.09
CA MET A 108 -4.27 -1.13 -12.88
C MET A 108 -3.30 -1.18 -14.07
N PHE A 109 -3.02 -2.37 -14.60
CA PHE A 109 -1.87 -2.58 -15.49
C PHE A 109 -2.21 -3.08 -16.90
N GLY A 110 -3.48 -3.39 -17.17
CA GLY A 110 -3.93 -3.90 -18.48
C GLY A 110 -3.50 -5.33 -18.80
N GLN A 111 -2.94 -6.05 -17.83
CA GLN A 111 -2.45 -7.42 -17.95
C GLN A 111 -2.63 -8.18 -16.64
N ASP A 112 -2.69 -9.50 -16.72
CA ASP A 112 -2.81 -10.35 -15.54
C ASP A 112 -1.51 -10.33 -14.73
N ALA A 113 -1.62 -10.08 -13.43
CA ALA A 113 -0.49 -10.21 -12.51
C ALA A 113 -0.27 -11.67 -12.14
N SER A 114 1.00 -12.06 -11.93
CA SER A 114 1.31 -13.38 -11.36
C SER A 114 0.68 -13.51 -9.99
N THR A 115 -0.02 -14.61 -9.75
CA THR A 115 -0.73 -14.85 -8.49
C THR A 115 0.15 -15.57 -7.49
N GLN A 116 0.01 -15.22 -6.21
CA GLN A 116 0.77 -15.81 -5.11
C GLN A 116 -0.13 -16.01 -3.89
N ASP A 117 -0.17 -17.23 -3.37
CA ASP A 117 -1.06 -17.61 -2.26
C ASP A 117 -0.74 -16.86 -0.95
N TRP A 118 0.54 -16.53 -0.73
CA TRP A 118 0.98 -15.81 0.47
C TRP A 118 0.41 -14.38 0.56
N LEU A 119 -0.02 -13.81 -0.56
CA LEU A 119 -0.74 -12.53 -0.61
C LEU A 119 -2.22 -12.63 -0.22
N ALA A 120 -2.76 -13.86 -0.06
CA ALA A 120 -4.08 -14.12 0.47
C ALA A 120 -4.04 -14.67 1.91
N THR A 121 -3.09 -15.55 2.22
CA THR A 121 -2.98 -16.16 3.56
C THR A 121 -2.32 -15.23 4.58
N CYS A 122 -1.34 -14.43 4.14
CA CYS A 122 -0.61 -13.46 4.96
C CYS A 122 -0.22 -13.95 6.36
N GLY A 123 -0.61 -13.25 7.43
CA GLY A 123 -0.28 -13.60 8.81
C GLY A 123 1.13 -13.17 9.27
N PRO A 124 1.67 -13.79 10.33
CA PRO A 124 2.82 -13.29 11.09
C PRO A 124 4.16 -13.32 10.35
N VAL A 125 4.20 -13.95 9.17
CA VAL A 125 5.40 -14.06 8.33
C VAL A 125 5.38 -13.10 7.13
N LEU A 126 4.31 -12.33 6.94
CA LEU A 126 4.12 -11.50 5.75
C LEU A 126 5.27 -10.51 5.54
N ARG A 127 5.81 -9.90 6.60
CA ARG A 127 6.97 -9.01 6.51
C ARG A 127 8.16 -9.72 5.87
N ASP A 128 8.46 -10.91 6.34
CA ASP A 128 9.64 -11.66 5.90
C ASP A 128 9.42 -12.22 4.48
N GLU A 129 8.19 -12.62 4.14
CA GLU A 129 7.80 -12.99 2.77
C GLU A 129 8.00 -11.84 1.78
N VAL A 130 7.59 -10.62 2.15
CA VAL A 130 7.81 -9.41 1.34
C VAL A 130 9.32 -9.15 1.12
N ILE A 131 10.14 -9.27 2.16
CA ILE A 131 11.59 -9.10 2.07
C ILE A 131 12.21 -10.18 1.17
N ALA A 132 11.76 -11.44 1.30
CA ALA A 132 12.25 -12.58 0.53
C ALA A 132 11.96 -12.42 -0.97
N HIS A 133 10.76 -11.94 -1.33
CA HIS A 133 10.33 -11.75 -2.72
C HIS A 133 10.83 -10.44 -3.34
N LYS A 134 11.41 -9.52 -2.56
CA LYS A 134 11.95 -8.27 -3.08
C LYS A 134 13.29 -8.48 -3.79
N THR A 135 13.31 -8.38 -5.12
CA THR A 135 14.54 -8.36 -5.93
C THR A 135 15.26 -7.01 -5.82
N ALA A 136 16.58 -7.03 -5.66
CA ALA A 136 17.38 -5.81 -5.61
C ALA A 136 17.31 -5.05 -6.95
N GLY A 137 17.15 -3.72 -6.90
CA GLY A 137 17.02 -2.87 -8.09
C GLY A 137 15.69 -3.02 -8.85
N GLN A 138 14.72 -3.77 -8.32
CA GLN A 138 13.39 -3.91 -8.91
C GLN A 138 12.31 -3.57 -7.89
N ASN A 139 11.40 -2.66 -8.24
CA ASN A 139 10.21 -2.40 -7.44
C ASN A 139 9.28 -3.62 -7.44
N LEU A 140 8.48 -3.74 -6.38
CA LEU A 140 7.52 -4.83 -6.23
C LEU A 140 6.15 -4.27 -5.85
N VAL A 141 5.16 -4.45 -6.70
CA VAL A 141 3.76 -4.08 -6.46
C VAL A 141 2.99 -5.33 -6.05
N LEU A 142 2.32 -5.28 -4.90
CA LEU A 142 1.61 -6.39 -4.28
C LEU A 142 0.13 -6.05 -4.11
N VAL A 143 -0.74 -6.60 -4.95
CA VAL A 143 -2.19 -6.38 -4.84
C VAL A 143 -2.80 -7.41 -3.87
N THR A 144 -3.24 -6.94 -2.70
CA THR A 144 -3.64 -7.76 -1.55
C THR A 144 -4.87 -7.17 -0.83
N HIS A 145 -5.05 -7.49 0.45
CA HIS A 145 -6.22 -7.19 1.28
C HIS A 145 -5.85 -6.30 2.44
N SER A 146 -6.84 -5.59 3.00
CA SER A 146 -6.63 -4.75 4.19
C SER A 146 -6.08 -5.54 5.37
N GLY A 147 -6.59 -6.76 5.60
CA GLY A 147 -6.11 -7.61 6.69
C GLY A 147 -4.63 -7.97 6.58
N CYS A 148 -4.16 -8.27 5.36
CA CYS A 148 -2.75 -8.55 5.12
C CYS A 148 -1.89 -7.28 5.33
N ILE A 149 -2.34 -6.12 4.84
CA ILE A 149 -1.65 -4.85 5.12
C ILE A 149 -1.57 -4.59 6.63
N SER A 150 -2.65 -4.83 7.38
CA SER A 150 -2.65 -4.68 8.83
C SER A 150 -1.70 -5.67 9.54
N ASP A 151 -1.57 -6.90 9.05
CA ASP A 151 -0.60 -7.85 9.60
C ASP A 151 0.84 -7.40 9.33
N PHE A 152 1.12 -6.89 8.14
CA PHE A 152 2.41 -6.28 7.80
C PHE A 152 2.71 -5.08 8.70
N GLU A 153 1.77 -4.14 8.82
CA GLU A 153 1.89 -2.93 9.66
C GLU A 153 2.22 -3.26 11.12
N LYS A 154 1.55 -4.26 11.71
CA LYS A 154 1.87 -4.78 13.06
C LYS A 154 3.31 -5.26 13.17
N GLN A 155 3.79 -5.99 12.16
CA GLN A 155 5.16 -6.52 12.12
C GLN A 155 6.22 -5.44 11.88
N THR A 156 5.81 -4.25 11.44
CA THR A 156 6.70 -3.12 11.14
C THR A 156 6.51 -1.91 12.05
N GLY A 157 5.91 -2.10 13.24
CA GLY A 157 5.84 -1.07 14.28
C GLY A 157 4.57 -0.23 14.33
N PHE A 158 3.52 -0.60 13.59
CA PHE A 158 2.22 0.08 13.54
C PHE A 158 1.08 -0.86 13.97
N PRO A 159 1.09 -1.41 15.21
CA PRO A 159 0.15 -2.45 15.64
C PRO A 159 -1.31 -2.00 15.74
N HIS A 160 -1.54 -0.68 15.71
CA HIS A 160 -2.86 -0.06 15.82
C HIS A 160 -3.15 0.84 14.62
N ALA A 161 -2.47 0.66 13.48
CA ALA A 161 -2.76 1.40 12.27
C ALA A 161 -4.25 1.30 11.89
N ILE A 162 -4.79 2.40 11.36
CA ILE A 162 -6.11 2.40 10.76
C ILE A 162 -6.06 1.50 9.51
N ALA A 163 -7.04 0.62 9.35
CA ALA A 163 -7.08 -0.31 8.23
C ALA A 163 -7.06 0.44 6.89
N ALA A 164 -6.12 0.05 6.02
CA ALA A 164 -5.95 0.60 4.67
C ALA A 164 -7.28 0.71 3.90
N GLU A 165 -7.55 1.84 3.25
CA GLU A 165 -8.76 2.09 2.45
C GLU A 165 -8.74 1.38 1.08
N TYR A 166 -9.89 1.20 0.43
CA TYR A 166 -9.95 0.55 -0.90
C TYR A 166 -9.07 1.29 -1.90
N GLY A 167 -8.17 0.56 -2.57
CA GLY A 167 -7.22 1.14 -3.53
C GLY A 167 -6.08 1.96 -2.92
N SER A 168 -5.99 2.07 -1.59
CA SER A 168 -4.82 2.68 -0.95
C SER A 168 -3.57 1.83 -1.12
N VAL A 169 -2.42 2.50 -1.04
CA VAL A 169 -1.10 1.93 -1.30
C VAL A 169 -0.16 2.23 -0.14
N LEU A 170 0.25 1.21 0.59
CA LEU A 170 1.32 1.32 1.58
C LEU A 170 2.67 1.21 0.86
N LEU A 171 3.49 2.27 0.96
CA LEU A 171 4.84 2.29 0.41
C LEU A 171 5.87 1.92 1.48
N VAL A 172 6.76 1.02 1.10
CA VAL A 172 7.85 0.51 1.93
C VAL A 172 9.13 0.57 1.12
N ARG A 173 10.20 1.08 1.71
CA ARG A 173 11.54 1.01 1.14
C ARG A 173 12.25 -0.22 1.69
N ILE A 174 12.83 -1.01 0.79
CA ILE A 174 13.72 -2.13 1.09
C ILE A 174 14.98 -1.93 0.26
N ASP A 175 16.07 -1.54 0.92
CA ASP A 175 17.36 -1.29 0.28
C ASP A 175 18.10 -2.58 -0.11
N SER A 176 19.28 -2.43 -0.71
CA SER A 176 20.14 -3.56 -1.12
C SER A 176 20.63 -4.42 0.07
N HIS A 177 20.58 -3.89 1.30
CA HIS A 177 20.92 -4.60 2.53
C HIS A 177 19.69 -5.23 3.21
N LYS A 178 18.54 -5.27 2.50
CA LYS A 178 17.26 -5.78 3.00
C LYS A 178 16.75 -5.02 4.24
N GLN A 179 17.20 -3.79 4.47
CA GLN A 179 16.66 -2.95 5.54
C GLN A 179 15.31 -2.40 5.11
N LEU A 180 14.31 -2.63 5.94
CA LEU A 180 12.92 -2.26 5.68
C LEU A 180 12.57 -0.99 6.44
N ASN A 181 12.06 0.01 5.71
CA ASN A 181 11.49 1.22 6.28
C ASN A 181 10.11 1.51 5.67
N VAL A 182 9.08 1.66 6.50
CA VAL A 182 7.75 2.07 6.04
C VAL A 182 7.77 3.56 5.73
N LEU A 183 7.47 3.92 4.48
CA LEU A 183 7.49 5.32 4.03
C LEU A 183 6.19 6.03 4.40
N GLY A 184 5.06 5.35 4.16
CA GLY A 184 3.73 5.89 4.42
C GLY A 184 2.67 5.28 3.50
N ILE A 185 1.46 5.80 3.57
CA ILE A 185 0.30 5.34 2.80
C ILE A 185 -0.19 6.45 1.86
N ILE A 186 -0.60 6.05 0.66
CA ILE A 186 -1.20 6.91 -0.37
C ILE A 186 -2.63 6.45 -0.63
N ASN A 187 -3.60 7.37 -0.69
CA ASN A 187 -4.97 7.04 -1.10
C ASN A 187 -5.23 7.38 -2.57
N VAL A 188 -6.31 6.81 -3.10
CA VAL A 188 -6.68 6.93 -4.52
C VAL A 188 -6.67 8.38 -5.06
N PRO A 189 -7.18 9.40 -4.34
CA PRO A 189 -7.21 10.77 -4.86
C PRO A 189 -5.83 11.36 -5.18
N PHE A 190 -4.80 11.01 -4.42
CA PHE A 190 -3.45 11.56 -4.57
C PHE A 190 -2.83 11.25 -5.95
N TRP A 191 -3.13 10.10 -6.53
CA TRP A 191 -2.60 9.72 -7.85
C TRP A 191 -2.98 10.69 -8.97
N LYS A 192 -4.06 11.46 -8.79
CA LYS A 192 -4.48 12.51 -9.75
C LYS A 192 -3.74 13.82 -9.58
N THR A 193 -3.11 14.03 -8.42
CA THR A 193 -2.35 15.24 -8.09
C THR A 193 -0.85 15.04 -8.18
N LEU A 194 -0.39 13.79 -8.28
CA LEU A 194 1.03 13.47 -8.45
C LEU A 194 1.56 14.08 -9.75
N ASN A 195 2.54 14.98 -9.62
CA ASN A 195 3.30 15.52 -10.73
C ASN A 195 4.78 15.23 -10.53
N ILE A 196 5.35 14.43 -11.43
CA ILE A 196 6.73 13.95 -11.30
C ILE A 196 7.75 15.06 -11.54
N ALA A 197 7.39 16.08 -12.32
CA ALA A 197 8.26 17.23 -12.55
C ALA A 197 8.45 18.09 -11.29
N ASP A 198 7.47 18.08 -10.36
CA ASP A 198 7.51 18.90 -9.15
C ASP A 198 8.31 18.25 -8.01
N ALA A 199 8.59 16.95 -8.11
CA ALA A 199 9.35 16.19 -7.12
C ALA A 199 10.86 16.08 -7.46
N GLN A 200 11.27 16.58 -8.62
CA GLN A 200 12.65 16.53 -9.12
C GLN A 200 13.38 17.89 -9.07
N ASN A 201 12.71 18.96 -8.60
CA ASN A 201 13.23 20.33 -8.47
C ASN A 201 13.38 20.76 -7.00
#